data_AF-A0A523SU92-F1
#
_entry.id   AF-A0A523SU92-F1
#
_cell.length_a   1.000
_cell.length_b   1.000
_cell.length_c   1.000
_cell.angle_alpha   90.00
_cell.angle_beta   90.00
_cell.angle_gamma   90.00
#
_symmetry.space_group_name_H-M   'P 1'
#
loop_
_entity.id
_entity.type
_entity.pdbx_description
1 polymer ?
#
loop_
_entity_poly.entity_id
_entity_poly.type
_entity_poly.pdbx_seq_one_letter_code
_entity_poly.pdbx_strand_id
1 'polypeptide(L)'
;MKNARILVVTLLILAISFIATSTISFAEDKGKDDKVSGKAMKTPMEMLKYKNIMGSFGAGYHYLSDVGEMIDTGREYRDGNTLLAAAMLLLCAEKDAGKQSSIITTEALLKEIRELAKEQKNAKIARKIADFYENGTFGMGDKKSADELRKLAKQYEAAASQRAGTGTVIINNDTPYYIRVYVDGYDRGILYSGNVGWITDVGSGNVDLYGYAPYTDYEWGPTNGYLSAGGTYTWNLIYTDY
;
A
#
# COMPACT_ATOMS: atom_id res chain seq x y z
N MET A 1 45.87 -50.01 16.91
CA MET A 1 46.08 -48.59 16.54
C MET A 1 45.09 -48.02 15.52
N LYS A 2 44.36 -48.82 14.71
CA LYS A 2 43.36 -48.30 13.75
C LYS A 2 42.05 -47.80 14.39
N ASN A 3 41.67 -48.31 15.56
CA ASN A 3 40.38 -47.97 16.20
C ASN A 3 40.41 -46.64 16.98
N ALA A 4 41.59 -46.15 17.36
CA ALA A 4 41.72 -44.85 18.03
C ALA A 4 41.54 -43.66 17.08
N ARG A 5 41.84 -43.85 15.77
CA ARG A 5 41.70 -42.78 14.76
C ARG A 5 40.26 -42.57 14.32
N ILE A 6 39.43 -43.62 14.34
CA ILE A 6 38.00 -43.53 13.99
C ILE A 6 37.22 -42.82 15.11
N LEU A 7 37.58 -43.07 16.38
CA LEU A 7 36.91 -42.43 17.52
C LEU A 7 37.15 -40.91 17.57
N VAL A 8 38.35 -40.45 17.21
CA VAL A 8 38.71 -39.01 17.19
C VAL A 8 38.02 -38.26 16.06
N VAL A 9 37.84 -38.88 14.89
CA VAL A 9 37.13 -38.26 13.76
C VAL A 9 35.62 -38.16 14.02
N THR A 10 35.04 -39.14 14.73
CA THR A 10 33.60 -39.12 15.05
C THR A 10 33.27 -38.09 16.13
N LEU A 11 34.16 -37.88 17.10
CA LEU A 11 34.03 -36.81 18.12
C LEU A 11 34.19 -35.40 17.53
N LEU A 12 35.02 -35.24 16.48
CA LEU A 12 35.19 -33.94 15.82
C LEU A 12 33.95 -33.52 15.01
N ILE A 13 33.25 -34.47 14.39
CA ILE A 13 32.02 -34.20 13.62
C ILE A 13 30.84 -33.88 14.56
N LEU A 14 30.79 -34.48 15.76
CA LEU A 14 29.78 -34.13 16.76
C LEU A 14 30.03 -32.76 17.43
N ALA A 15 31.29 -32.34 17.58
CA ALA A 15 31.64 -31.04 18.17
C ALA A 15 31.34 -29.84 17.25
N ILE A 16 31.28 -30.05 15.93
CA ILE A 16 30.88 -29.01 14.95
C ILE A 16 29.34 -28.90 14.85
N SER A 17 28.61 -29.90 15.32
CA SER A 17 27.14 -29.93 15.25
C SER A 17 26.44 -29.21 16.42
N PHE A 18 27.19 -28.63 17.37
CA PHE A 18 26.65 -28.05 18.61
C PHE A 18 26.97 -26.56 18.83
N ILE A 19 27.41 -25.83 17.78
CA ILE A 19 27.60 -24.36 17.80
C ILE A 19 26.61 -23.67 16.84
N ALA A 20 25.41 -24.21 16.70
CA ALA A 20 24.31 -23.57 15.98
C ALA A 20 23.03 -23.52 16.83
N THR A 21 23.18 -23.31 18.15
CA THR A 21 22.12 -22.70 18.94
C THR A 21 22.29 -21.20 18.80
N SER A 22 21.53 -20.64 17.88
CA SER A 22 21.27 -19.21 17.76
C SER A 22 20.80 -18.68 19.11
N THR A 23 21.71 -18.07 19.87
CA THR A 23 21.33 -17.04 20.82
C THR A 23 20.72 -15.92 19.99
N ILE A 24 19.38 -15.92 19.88
CA ILE A 24 18.63 -14.73 19.53
C ILE A 24 18.80 -13.78 20.71
N SER A 25 19.90 -13.03 20.69
CA SER A 25 20.02 -11.82 21.48
C SER A 25 18.97 -10.86 20.92
N PHE A 26 17.82 -10.79 21.58
CA PHE A 26 16.98 -9.61 21.48
C PHE A 26 17.80 -8.45 22.04
N ALA A 27 18.44 -7.71 21.14
CA ALA A 27 18.86 -6.37 21.45
C ALA A 27 17.59 -5.61 21.82
N GLU A 28 17.41 -5.38 23.11
CA GLU A 28 16.52 -4.38 23.66
C GLU A 28 17.05 -3.04 23.15
N ASP A 29 16.58 -2.63 21.97
CA ASP A 29 16.89 -1.33 21.38
C ASP A 29 16.21 -0.27 22.25
N LYS A 30 16.98 0.19 23.22
CA LYS A 30 16.61 1.32 24.07
C LYS A 30 16.54 2.57 23.20
N GLY A 31 15.32 2.88 22.80
CA GLY A 31 14.82 4.25 22.72
C GLY A 31 15.55 5.13 21.72
N LYS A 32 15.14 5.03 20.46
CA LYS A 32 14.64 6.21 19.76
C LYS A 32 13.34 5.84 19.07
N ASP A 33 12.24 6.15 19.76
CA ASP A 33 10.95 6.37 19.11
C ASP A 33 11.12 7.55 18.13
N ASP A 34 11.67 7.25 16.95
CA ASP A 34 11.29 8.01 15.77
C ASP A 34 9.81 7.70 15.58
N LYS A 35 8.97 8.52 16.21
CA LYS A 35 7.57 8.69 15.84
C LYS A 35 7.57 8.94 14.33
N VAL A 36 7.41 7.89 13.55
CA VAL A 36 6.96 7.98 12.17
C VAL A 36 5.49 8.34 12.26
N SER A 37 5.25 9.60 12.64
CA SER A 37 4.08 10.35 12.26
C SER A 37 3.96 10.13 10.77
N GLY A 38 2.94 9.38 10.33
CA GLY A 38 2.54 9.34 8.94
C GLY A 38 2.46 10.79 8.47
N LYS A 39 3.47 11.23 7.71
CA LYS A 39 3.51 12.60 7.23
C LYS A 39 2.27 12.75 6.38
N ALA A 40 1.35 13.61 6.81
CA ALA A 40 0.33 14.17 5.95
C ALA A 40 1.00 14.51 4.60
N MET A 41 0.32 14.18 3.49
CA MET A 41 0.84 14.43 2.15
C MET A 41 1.41 15.85 2.12
N LYS A 42 2.70 15.95 1.78
CA LYS A 42 3.55 17.12 2.07
C LYS A 42 3.12 18.39 1.31
N THR A 43 2.08 18.31 0.48
CA THR A 43 1.51 19.40 -0.29
C THR A 43 0.03 19.06 -0.57
N PRO A 44 -0.93 19.97 -0.28
CA PRO A 44 -2.30 19.80 -0.74
C PRO A 44 -2.28 19.63 -2.27
N MET A 45 -2.81 18.53 -2.76
CA MET A 45 -2.93 18.33 -4.20
C MET A 45 -4.11 19.14 -4.73
N GLU A 46 -3.95 19.71 -5.92
CA GLU A 46 -5.01 20.46 -6.57
C GLU A 46 -6.20 19.53 -6.88
N MET A 47 -7.41 19.93 -6.47
CA MET A 47 -8.65 19.24 -6.84
C MET A 47 -8.91 19.36 -8.34
N LEU A 48 -9.15 18.22 -8.98
CA LEU A 48 -9.37 18.09 -10.41
C LEU A 48 -10.85 17.92 -10.79
N LYS A 49 -11.75 17.62 -9.85
CA LYS A 49 -13.20 17.39 -10.12
C LYS A 49 -13.89 18.57 -10.83
N TYR A 50 -13.36 19.77 -10.66
CA TYR A 50 -13.87 20.99 -11.30
C TYR A 50 -13.03 21.46 -12.49
N LYS A 51 -12.04 20.66 -12.93
CA LYS A 51 -11.13 21.00 -14.02
C LYS A 51 -11.58 20.34 -15.31
N ASN A 52 -11.62 21.12 -16.38
CA ASN A 52 -12.03 20.66 -17.70
C ASN A 52 -10.89 19.90 -18.42
N ILE A 53 -10.62 18.67 -18.00
CA ILE A 53 -9.57 17.82 -18.61
C ILE A 53 -9.87 17.53 -20.09
N MET A 54 -11.14 17.31 -20.46
CA MET A 54 -11.54 17.13 -21.87
C MET A 54 -11.19 18.33 -22.75
N GLY A 55 -11.16 19.54 -22.17
CA GLY A 55 -10.82 20.78 -22.88
C GLY A 55 -9.42 20.77 -23.50
N SER A 56 -8.48 20.00 -22.93
CA SER A 56 -7.14 19.84 -23.50
C SER A 56 -7.14 19.06 -24.82
N PHE A 57 -8.17 18.24 -25.09
CA PHE A 57 -8.21 17.29 -26.21
C PHE A 57 -9.26 17.64 -27.27
N GLY A 58 -10.39 18.23 -26.86
CA GLY A 58 -11.49 18.64 -27.74
C GLY A 58 -12.80 17.91 -27.43
N ALA A 59 -13.87 18.27 -28.13
CA ALA A 59 -15.23 17.79 -27.81
C ALA A 59 -15.40 16.26 -27.95
N GLY A 60 -14.60 15.57 -28.76
CA GLY A 60 -14.71 14.12 -28.95
C GLY A 60 -14.38 13.27 -27.72
N TYR A 61 -13.76 13.83 -26.68
CA TYR A 61 -13.27 13.10 -25.50
C TYR A 61 -14.22 13.20 -24.31
N HIS A 62 -15.53 13.08 -24.55
CA HIS A 62 -16.57 13.20 -23.51
C HIS A 62 -16.37 12.24 -22.33
N TYR A 63 -15.78 11.06 -22.54
CA TYR A 63 -15.48 10.10 -21.48
C TYR A 63 -14.47 10.63 -20.43
N LEU A 64 -13.81 11.76 -20.70
CA LEU A 64 -12.92 12.44 -19.75
C LEU A 64 -13.67 13.42 -18.83
N SER A 65 -14.99 13.60 -18.97
CA SER A 65 -15.75 14.54 -18.13
C SER A 65 -15.58 14.25 -16.64
N ASP A 66 -15.53 12.96 -16.29
CA ASP A 66 -15.55 12.50 -14.91
C ASP A 66 -14.14 12.06 -14.44
N VAL A 67 -13.12 12.15 -15.30
CA VAL A 67 -11.75 11.71 -14.96
C VAL A 67 -11.16 12.58 -13.84
N GLY A 68 -11.51 13.87 -13.79
CA GLY A 68 -11.08 14.75 -12.69
C GLY A 68 -11.64 14.30 -11.34
N GLU A 69 -12.92 13.95 -11.29
CA GLU A 69 -13.57 13.40 -10.10
C GLU A 69 -12.97 12.04 -9.74
N MET A 70 -12.79 11.15 -10.72
CA MET A 70 -12.18 9.84 -10.49
C MET A 70 -10.76 9.96 -9.90
N ILE A 71 -9.96 10.94 -10.33
CA ILE A 71 -8.62 11.18 -9.75
C ILE A 71 -8.74 11.69 -8.31
N ASP A 72 -9.62 12.66 -8.06
CA ASP A 72 -9.82 13.19 -6.71
C ASP A 72 -10.31 12.10 -5.75
N THR A 73 -11.32 11.32 -6.15
CA THR A 73 -11.81 10.15 -5.40
C THR A 73 -10.70 9.12 -5.15
N GLY A 74 -9.87 8.85 -6.15
CA GLY A 74 -8.74 7.93 -5.99
C GLY A 74 -7.67 8.45 -5.02
N ARG A 75 -7.45 9.77 -4.97
CA ARG A 75 -6.52 10.42 -4.03
C ARG A 75 -7.09 10.42 -2.61
N GLU A 76 -8.35 10.81 -2.46
CA GLU A 76 -9.14 10.82 -1.23
C GLU A 76 -9.11 9.43 -0.57
N TYR A 77 -9.55 8.40 -1.29
CA TYR A 77 -9.61 7.04 -0.76
C TYR A 77 -8.30 6.27 -0.82
N ARG A 78 -7.21 6.94 -1.24
CA ARG A 78 -5.90 6.32 -1.43
C ARG A 78 -6.01 5.03 -2.26
N ASP A 79 -6.87 5.03 -3.28
CA ASP A 79 -7.15 3.86 -4.12
C ASP A 79 -6.33 3.89 -5.42
N GLY A 80 -5.20 3.19 -5.38
CA GLY A 80 -4.33 3.05 -6.55
C GLY A 80 -5.00 2.40 -7.77
N ASN A 81 -6.09 1.63 -7.62
CA ASN A 81 -6.79 1.05 -8.78
C ASN A 81 -7.60 2.10 -9.51
N THR A 82 -8.36 2.92 -8.76
CA THR A 82 -9.13 4.03 -9.31
C THR A 82 -8.21 5.03 -10.00
N LEU A 83 -7.09 5.39 -9.37
CA LEU A 83 -6.09 6.26 -9.99
C LEU A 83 -5.49 5.64 -11.26
N LEU A 84 -5.17 4.34 -11.25
CA LEU A 84 -4.63 3.66 -12.43
C LEU A 84 -5.64 3.62 -13.58
N ALA A 85 -6.92 3.36 -13.29
CA ALA A 85 -7.96 3.37 -14.31
C ALA A 85 -8.14 4.79 -14.90
N ALA A 86 -8.08 5.84 -14.09
CA ALA A 86 -8.05 7.22 -14.58
C ALA A 86 -6.82 7.49 -15.48
N ALA A 87 -5.64 7.00 -15.09
CA ALA A 87 -4.42 7.10 -15.90
C ALA A 87 -4.54 6.36 -17.25
N MET A 88 -5.22 5.22 -17.29
CA MET A 88 -5.49 4.48 -18.53
C MET A 88 -6.37 5.29 -19.50
N LEU A 89 -7.47 5.88 -18.99
CA LEU A 89 -8.36 6.73 -19.81
C LEU A 89 -7.63 7.95 -20.36
N LEU A 90 -6.81 8.57 -19.52
CA LEU A 90 -5.99 9.71 -19.89
C LEU A 90 -4.95 9.33 -20.96
N LEU A 91 -4.28 8.20 -20.82
CA LEU A 91 -3.29 7.73 -21.81
C LEU A 91 -3.94 7.48 -23.17
N CYS A 92 -5.12 6.87 -23.19
CA CYS A 92 -5.87 6.67 -24.42
C CYS A 92 -6.14 8.00 -25.13
N ALA A 93 -6.57 9.03 -24.39
CA ALA A 93 -6.80 10.36 -24.95
C ALA A 93 -5.50 11.00 -25.44
N GLU A 94 -4.41 10.91 -24.68
CA GLU A 94 -3.13 11.50 -25.02
C GLU A 94 -2.51 10.88 -26.28
N LYS A 95 -2.61 9.55 -26.42
CA LYS A 95 -2.15 8.83 -27.61
C LYS A 95 -2.99 9.17 -28.84
N ASP A 96 -4.31 9.16 -28.71
CA ASP A 96 -5.22 9.41 -29.83
C ASP A 96 -5.12 10.87 -30.32
N ALA A 97 -5.05 11.83 -29.40
CA ALA A 97 -4.90 13.24 -29.73
C ALA A 97 -3.46 13.64 -30.14
N GLY A 98 -2.48 12.76 -29.92
CA GLY A 98 -1.06 13.04 -30.17
C GLY A 98 -0.47 14.17 -29.32
N LYS A 99 -1.07 14.48 -28.16
CA LYS A 99 -0.65 15.55 -27.25
C LYS A 99 -0.99 15.20 -25.80
N GLN A 100 -0.30 15.83 -24.86
CA GLN A 100 -0.54 15.65 -23.43
C GLN A 100 -1.65 16.58 -22.92
N SER A 101 -2.32 16.17 -21.84
CA SER A 101 -3.24 17.06 -21.12
C SER A 101 -2.48 18.22 -20.46
N SER A 102 -3.06 19.42 -20.49
CA SER A 102 -2.45 20.61 -19.88
C SER A 102 -2.71 20.72 -18.37
N ILE A 103 -3.56 19.85 -17.81
CA ILE A 103 -4.02 19.89 -16.42
C ILE A 103 -3.27 18.85 -15.59
N ILE A 104 -3.32 17.60 -16.04
CA ILE A 104 -2.59 16.46 -15.47
C ILE A 104 -2.25 15.50 -16.60
N THR A 105 -1.02 15.01 -16.65
CA THR A 105 -0.60 14.04 -17.66
C THR A 105 -0.68 12.61 -17.12
N THR A 106 -0.72 11.61 -18.00
CA THR A 106 -0.65 10.20 -17.59
C THR A 106 0.60 9.94 -16.76
N GLU A 107 1.76 10.47 -17.18
CA GLU A 107 3.03 10.26 -16.49
C GLU A 107 3.04 10.86 -15.08
N ALA A 108 2.48 12.06 -14.90
CA ALA A 108 2.35 12.69 -13.60
C ALA A 108 1.47 11.84 -12.67
N LEU A 109 0.33 11.36 -13.17
CA LEU A 109 -0.58 10.51 -12.40
C LEU A 109 0.07 9.15 -12.06
N LEU A 110 0.77 8.50 -13.00
CA LEU A 110 1.50 7.25 -12.72
C LEU A 110 2.58 7.42 -11.65
N LYS A 111 3.23 8.59 -11.60
CA LYS A 111 4.18 8.91 -10.54
C LYS A 111 3.48 9.00 -9.18
N GLU A 112 2.32 9.64 -9.09
CA GLU A 112 1.50 9.66 -7.87
C GLU A 112 1.12 8.24 -7.43
N ILE A 113 0.66 7.39 -8.35
CA ILE A 113 0.27 6.01 -8.05
C ILE A 113 1.49 5.19 -7.59
N ARG A 114 2.67 5.43 -8.18
CA ARG A 114 3.92 4.77 -7.77
C ARG A 114 4.31 5.15 -6.34
N GLU A 115 4.21 6.43 -5.97
CA GLU A 115 4.47 6.86 -4.60
C GLU A 115 3.44 6.29 -3.63
N LEU A 116 2.15 6.29 -4.01
CA LEU A 116 1.10 5.65 -3.22
C LEU A 116 1.37 4.17 -2.98
N ALA A 117 1.78 3.44 -4.03
CA ALA A 117 2.14 2.02 -3.91
C ALA A 117 3.32 1.80 -2.96
N LYS A 118 4.27 2.74 -2.90
CA LYS A 118 5.41 2.68 -1.97
C LYS A 118 4.98 2.95 -0.54
N GLU A 119 4.21 4.01 -0.33
CA GLU A 119 3.66 4.37 0.98
C GLU A 119 2.82 3.23 1.56
N GLN A 120 2.00 2.59 0.71
CA GLN A 120 1.13 1.48 1.09
C GLN A 120 1.84 0.12 1.09
N LYS A 121 3.14 0.06 0.74
CA LYS A 121 3.88 -1.19 0.50
C LYS A 121 3.06 -2.21 -0.32
N ASN A 122 2.31 -1.73 -1.32
CA ASN A 122 1.25 -2.49 -1.98
C ASN A 122 1.78 -3.19 -3.22
N ALA A 123 2.17 -4.45 -3.06
CA ALA A 123 2.71 -5.27 -4.15
C ALA A 123 1.74 -5.44 -5.34
N LYS A 124 0.43 -5.52 -5.06
CA LYS A 124 -0.59 -5.71 -6.11
C LYS A 124 -0.67 -4.47 -7.00
N ILE A 125 -0.72 -3.28 -6.39
CA ILE A 125 -0.71 -2.02 -7.15
C ILE A 125 0.61 -1.88 -7.92
N ALA A 126 1.76 -2.12 -7.28
CA ALA A 126 3.05 -2.06 -7.97
C ALA A 126 3.12 -2.98 -9.21
N ARG A 127 2.58 -4.21 -9.14
CA ARG A 127 2.47 -5.11 -10.30
C ARG A 127 1.56 -4.56 -11.39
N LYS A 128 0.37 -4.06 -11.04
CA LYS A 128 -0.56 -3.49 -12.03
C LYS A 128 0.06 -2.30 -12.77
N ILE A 129 0.77 -1.43 -12.05
CA ILE A 129 1.51 -0.32 -12.68
C ILE A 129 2.63 -0.89 -13.59
N ALA A 130 3.33 -1.95 -13.19
CA ALA A 130 4.34 -2.58 -14.02
C ALA A 130 3.77 -3.13 -15.33
N ASP A 131 2.64 -3.82 -15.26
CA ASP A 131 1.96 -4.38 -16.43
C ASP A 131 1.46 -3.26 -17.36
N PHE A 132 1.01 -2.13 -16.79
CA PHE A 132 0.69 -0.94 -17.56
C PHE A 132 1.92 -0.30 -18.21
N TYR A 133 3.07 -0.27 -17.56
CA TYR A 133 4.30 0.24 -18.19
C TYR A 133 4.79 -0.66 -19.33
N GLU A 134 4.72 -1.99 -19.17
CA GLU A 134 5.21 -2.92 -20.19
C GLU A 134 4.33 -2.97 -21.44
N ASN A 135 3.01 -2.79 -21.29
CA ASN A 135 2.07 -2.92 -22.40
C ASN A 135 2.31 -1.83 -23.46
N GLY A 136 2.86 -2.19 -24.62
CA GLY A 136 3.12 -1.22 -25.70
C GLY A 136 1.87 -0.71 -26.41
N THR A 137 0.75 -1.44 -26.35
CA THR A 137 -0.50 -1.07 -27.03
C THR A 137 -1.30 -0.11 -26.16
N PHE A 138 -1.71 -0.56 -24.98
CA PHE A 138 -2.58 0.17 -24.06
C PHE A 138 -1.85 0.83 -22.89
N GLY A 139 -0.52 0.77 -22.87
CA GLY A 139 0.32 1.28 -21.81
C GLY A 139 1.51 2.12 -22.32
N MET A 140 2.53 2.32 -21.48
CA MET A 140 3.63 3.24 -21.77
C MET A 140 4.72 2.65 -22.68
N GLY A 141 4.80 1.32 -22.81
CA GLY A 141 5.87 0.65 -23.54
C GLY A 141 7.27 0.82 -22.94
N ASP A 142 7.37 1.19 -21.66
CA ASP A 142 8.63 1.36 -20.93
C ASP A 142 8.91 0.14 -20.05
N LYS A 143 9.62 -0.82 -20.66
CA LYS A 143 10.04 -2.07 -20.00
C LYS A 143 10.92 -1.83 -18.77
N LYS A 144 11.73 -0.77 -18.75
CA LYS A 144 12.63 -0.49 -17.64
C LYS A 144 11.84 -0.12 -16.38
N SER A 145 10.87 0.79 -16.52
CA SER A 145 9.97 1.13 -15.41
C SER A 145 9.16 -0.08 -14.94
N ALA A 146 8.73 -0.95 -15.86
CA ALA A 146 8.03 -2.19 -15.51
C ALA A 146 8.90 -3.12 -14.64
N ASP A 147 10.16 -3.33 -15.01
CA ASP A 147 11.08 -4.20 -14.28
C ASP A 147 11.41 -3.65 -12.87
N GLU A 148 11.58 -2.33 -12.74
CA GLU A 148 11.76 -1.66 -11.45
C GLU A 148 10.57 -1.89 -10.50
N LEU A 149 9.35 -1.74 -11.03
CA LEU A 149 8.12 -1.96 -10.27
C LEU A 149 7.87 -3.43 -9.92
N ARG A 150 8.25 -4.36 -10.79
CA ARG A 150 8.20 -5.81 -10.50
C ARG A 150 9.16 -6.18 -9.38
N LYS A 151 10.36 -5.60 -9.37
CA LYS A 151 11.32 -5.79 -8.28
C LYS A 151 10.75 -5.26 -6.97
N LEU A 152 10.15 -4.08 -7.01
CA LEU A 152 9.49 -3.48 -5.84
C LEU A 152 8.35 -4.35 -5.31
N ALA A 153 7.49 -4.86 -6.19
CA ALA A 153 6.40 -5.75 -5.80
C ALA A 153 6.90 -7.04 -5.12
N LYS A 154 7.94 -7.67 -5.68
CA LYS A 154 8.58 -8.85 -5.08
C LYS A 154 9.16 -8.54 -3.69
N GLN A 155 9.76 -7.35 -3.51
CA GLN A 155 10.27 -6.93 -2.21
C GLN A 155 9.14 -6.79 -1.18
N TYR A 156 8.01 -6.20 -1.55
CA TYR A 156 6.85 -6.06 -0.67
C TYR A 156 6.20 -7.40 -0.32
N GLU A 157 6.14 -8.34 -1.25
CA GLU A 157 5.63 -9.69 -0.98
C GLU A 157 6.56 -10.49 -0.06
N ALA A 158 7.87 -10.44 -0.32
CA ALA A 158 8.86 -11.08 0.54
C ALA A 158 8.79 -10.50 1.95
N ALA A 159 8.75 -9.17 2.09
CA ALA A 159 8.63 -8.49 3.38
C ALA A 159 7.32 -8.84 4.10
N ALA A 160 6.19 -8.94 3.38
CA ALA A 160 4.92 -9.38 3.96
C ALA A 160 4.99 -10.82 4.49
N SER A 161 5.69 -11.72 3.79
CA SER A 161 5.83 -13.14 4.17
C SER A 161 6.79 -13.42 5.33
N GLN A 162 7.68 -12.48 5.66
CA GLN A 162 8.74 -12.64 6.67
C GLN A 162 8.39 -12.07 8.05
N ARG A 163 7.15 -11.61 8.26
CA ARG A 163 6.76 -10.94 9.50
C ARG A 163 6.65 -11.94 10.66
N ALA A 164 7.55 -11.80 11.64
CA ALA A 164 7.53 -12.56 12.88
C ALA A 164 6.46 -12.02 13.85
N GLY A 165 5.73 -12.92 14.52
CA GLY A 165 4.68 -12.58 15.47
C GLY A 165 3.42 -12.05 14.80
N THR A 166 2.55 -12.97 14.38
CA THR A 166 1.23 -12.67 13.83
C THR A 166 0.30 -12.19 14.93
N GLY A 167 -0.13 -10.93 14.85
CA GLY A 167 -1.19 -10.37 15.68
C GLY A 167 -2.52 -10.30 14.94
N THR A 168 -3.54 -9.81 15.65
CA THR A 168 -4.88 -9.59 15.11
C THR A 168 -5.32 -8.14 15.34
N VAL A 169 -5.86 -7.50 14.31
CA VAL A 169 -6.57 -6.22 14.43
C VAL A 169 -8.06 -6.50 14.38
N ILE A 170 -8.79 -6.07 15.40
CA ILE A 170 -10.24 -6.14 15.50
C ILE A 170 -10.78 -4.72 15.38
N ILE A 171 -11.74 -4.49 14.50
CA ILE A 171 -12.39 -3.18 14.34
C ILE A 171 -13.88 -3.40 14.45
N ASN A 172 -14.49 -2.78 15.45
CA ASN A 172 -15.93 -2.68 15.60
C ASN A 172 -16.35 -1.34 14.99
N ASN A 173 -17.00 -1.38 13.82
CA ASN A 173 -17.39 -0.19 13.08
C ASN A 173 -18.88 0.12 13.26
N ASP A 174 -19.23 0.74 14.37
CA ASP A 174 -20.58 1.25 14.66
C ASP A 174 -20.74 2.71 14.18
N THR A 175 -20.11 3.04 13.05
CA THR A 175 -20.18 4.37 12.42
C THR A 175 -20.81 4.29 11.03
N PRO A 176 -21.35 5.39 10.47
CA PRO A 176 -21.82 5.41 9.09
C PRO A 176 -20.67 5.37 8.05
N TYR A 177 -19.41 5.40 8.48
CA TYR A 177 -18.25 5.43 7.60
C TYR A 177 -17.83 4.02 7.17
N TYR A 178 -17.26 3.92 5.97
CA TYR A 178 -16.45 2.78 5.55
C TYR A 178 -15.02 3.01 6.02
N ILE A 179 -14.37 1.98 6.55
CA ILE A 179 -13.07 2.10 7.21
C ILE A 179 -12.02 1.36 6.39
N ARG A 180 -11.07 2.09 5.79
CA ARG A 180 -9.89 1.48 5.16
C ARG A 180 -8.79 1.29 6.20
N VAL A 181 -8.22 0.09 6.22
CA VAL A 181 -7.29 -0.34 7.27
C VAL A 181 -5.90 -0.58 6.69
N TYR A 182 -4.89 0.02 7.31
CA TYR A 182 -3.49 -0.24 7.01
C TYR A 182 -2.76 -0.78 8.24
N VAL A 183 -1.88 -1.77 8.04
CA VAL A 183 -1.01 -2.30 9.12
C VAL A 183 0.45 -2.25 8.66
N ASP A 184 1.22 -1.39 9.32
CA ASP A 184 2.58 -0.98 8.97
C ASP A 184 2.68 -0.59 7.48
N GLY A 185 1.73 0.26 7.07
CA GLY A 185 1.55 0.74 5.71
C GLY A 185 0.83 -0.23 4.76
N TYR A 186 0.70 -1.53 5.08
CA TYR A 186 0.06 -2.48 4.15
C TYR A 186 -1.45 -2.36 4.20
N ASP A 187 -2.08 -2.13 3.05
CA ASP A 187 -3.52 -2.17 2.89
C ASP A 187 -4.09 -3.55 3.25
N ARG A 188 -5.02 -3.58 4.19
CA ARG A 188 -5.72 -4.79 4.67
C ARG A 188 -7.18 -4.85 4.22
N GLY A 189 -7.64 -3.84 3.49
CA GLY A 189 -8.97 -3.77 2.92
C GLY A 189 -9.88 -2.76 3.60
N ILE A 190 -11.16 -2.88 3.29
CA ILE A 190 -12.23 -2.00 3.75
C ILE A 190 -13.17 -2.79 4.66
N LEU A 191 -13.53 -2.19 5.78
CA LEU A 191 -14.62 -2.62 6.65
C LEU A 191 -15.82 -1.69 6.46
N TYR A 192 -16.96 -2.24 6.06
CA TYR A 192 -18.18 -1.46 5.85
C TYR A 192 -18.85 -1.07 7.17
N SER A 193 -19.73 -0.07 7.10
CA SER A 193 -20.55 0.39 8.23
C SER A 193 -21.34 -0.76 8.87
N GLY A 194 -21.43 -0.75 10.20
CA GLY A 194 -22.20 -1.71 11.01
C GLY A 194 -21.57 -3.10 11.13
N ASN A 195 -20.33 -3.29 10.66
CA ASN A 195 -19.64 -4.59 10.69
C ASN A 195 -18.50 -4.62 11.71
N VAL A 196 -18.20 -5.85 12.15
CA VAL A 196 -16.97 -6.16 12.86
C VAL A 196 -15.99 -6.83 11.90
N GLY A 197 -14.79 -6.27 11.79
CA GLY A 197 -13.70 -6.80 10.96
C GLY A 197 -12.62 -7.46 11.80
N TRP A 198 -12.17 -8.64 11.38
CA TRP A 198 -10.99 -9.30 11.92
C TRP A 198 -9.91 -9.41 10.86
N ILE A 199 -8.78 -8.79 11.12
CA ILE A 199 -7.60 -8.84 10.27
C ILE A 199 -6.54 -9.64 11.04
N THR A 200 -6.48 -10.94 10.75
CA THR A 200 -5.53 -11.88 11.36
C THR A 200 -4.24 -11.94 10.56
N ASP A 201 -3.23 -12.60 11.12
CA ASP A 201 -1.97 -12.91 10.45
C ASP A 201 -1.22 -11.66 9.95
N VAL A 202 -1.33 -10.58 10.71
CA VAL A 202 -0.62 -9.33 10.44
C VAL A 202 0.57 -9.17 11.38
N GLY A 203 1.72 -8.74 10.85
CA GLY A 203 2.87 -8.43 11.67
C GLY A 203 2.63 -7.23 12.58
N SER A 204 3.50 -7.05 13.57
CA SER A 204 3.50 -5.86 14.43
C SER A 204 3.75 -4.57 13.65
N GLY A 205 3.27 -3.46 14.22
CA GLY A 205 3.52 -2.11 13.71
C GLY A 205 2.33 -1.17 13.85
N ASN A 206 2.42 -0.02 13.19
CA ASN A 206 1.38 1.01 13.22
C ASN A 206 0.10 0.50 12.53
N VAL A 207 -1.05 0.80 13.11
CA VAL A 207 -2.37 0.54 12.52
C VAL A 207 -2.96 1.90 12.16
N ASP A 208 -3.19 2.16 10.88
CA ASP A 208 -3.79 3.41 10.41
C ASP A 208 -5.19 3.14 9.87
N LEU A 209 -6.18 3.87 10.40
CA LEU A 209 -7.57 3.84 9.95
C LEU A 209 -7.94 5.16 9.25
N TYR A 210 -8.66 5.03 8.15
CA TYR A 210 -9.27 6.14 7.43
C TYR A 210 -10.76 5.86 7.28
N GLY A 211 -11.61 6.79 7.70
CA GLY A 211 -13.05 6.68 7.54
C GLY A 211 -13.54 7.57 6.41
N TYR A 212 -14.43 7.04 5.58
CA TYR A 212 -15.10 7.80 4.52
C TYR A 212 -16.59 7.46 4.47
N ALA A 213 -17.43 8.49 4.42
CA ALA A 213 -18.88 8.30 4.42
C ALA A 213 -19.37 8.15 2.97
N PRO A 214 -20.10 7.07 2.65
CA PRO A 214 -20.52 6.81 1.28
C PRO A 214 -21.42 7.94 0.76
N TYR A 215 -21.20 8.33 -0.49
CA TYR A 215 -21.98 9.38 -1.19
C TYR A 215 -21.86 10.79 -0.61
N THR A 216 -20.79 11.08 0.14
CA THR A 216 -20.52 12.42 0.69
C THR A 216 -19.04 12.74 0.62
N ASP A 217 -18.69 14.02 0.75
CA ASP A 217 -17.29 14.48 0.89
C ASP A 217 -16.79 14.38 2.36
N TYR A 218 -17.50 13.66 3.25
CA TYR A 218 -17.10 13.52 4.65
C TYR A 218 -16.11 12.38 4.84
N GLU A 219 -14.91 12.72 5.29
CA GLU A 219 -13.84 11.80 5.61
C GLU A 219 -13.10 12.18 6.90
N TRP A 220 -12.39 11.23 7.47
CA TRP A 220 -11.48 11.45 8.59
C TRP A 220 -10.31 10.48 8.57
N GLY A 221 -9.21 10.88 9.22
CA GLY A 221 -8.02 10.07 9.40
C GLY A 221 -6.72 10.81 9.03
N PRO A 222 -5.56 10.15 9.15
CA PRO A 222 -5.43 8.83 9.77
C PRO A 222 -5.70 8.89 11.27
N THR A 223 -6.35 7.86 11.81
CA THR A 223 -6.28 7.58 13.24
C THR A 223 -5.32 6.42 13.47
N ASN A 224 -4.38 6.60 14.39
CA ASN A 224 -3.24 5.70 14.55
C ASN A 224 -3.35 4.85 15.82
N GLY A 225 -3.03 3.57 15.69
CA GLY A 225 -2.84 2.60 16.76
C GLY A 225 -1.52 1.86 16.60
N TYR A 226 -1.21 0.95 17.53
CA TYR A 226 -0.01 0.11 17.44
C TYR A 226 -0.35 -1.33 17.81
N LEU A 227 0.03 -2.27 16.94
CA LEU A 227 -0.10 -3.70 17.16
C LEU A 227 1.26 -4.28 17.58
N SER A 228 1.32 -4.87 18.78
CA SER A 228 2.49 -5.62 19.24
C SER A 228 2.58 -7.01 18.57
N ALA A 229 3.79 -7.58 18.52
CA ALA A 229 4.02 -8.89 17.93
C ALA A 229 3.23 -9.98 18.69
N GLY A 230 2.38 -10.74 17.99
CA GLY A 230 1.49 -11.72 18.60
C GLY A 230 0.30 -11.14 19.38
N GLY A 231 0.14 -9.81 19.38
CA GLY A 231 -0.88 -9.11 20.14
C GLY A 231 -2.25 -9.10 19.46
N THR A 232 -3.24 -8.57 20.19
CA THR A 232 -4.53 -8.17 19.61
C THR A 232 -4.73 -6.69 19.85
N TYR A 233 -5.04 -5.94 18.80
CA TYR A 233 -5.41 -4.53 18.89
C TYR A 233 -6.89 -4.39 18.51
N THR A 234 -7.69 -3.83 19.41
CA THR A 234 -9.14 -3.64 19.17
C THR A 234 -9.46 -2.16 19.07
N TRP A 235 -10.15 -1.78 17.99
CA TRP A 235 -10.68 -0.46 17.78
C TRP A 235 -12.20 -0.49 17.89
N ASN A 236 -12.76 0.34 18.76
CA ASN A 236 -14.21 0.57 18.82
C ASN A 236 -14.50 1.94 18.22
N LEU A 237 -15.12 1.96 17.04
CA LEU A 237 -15.57 3.18 16.38
C LEU A 237 -17.07 3.29 16.64
N ILE A 238 -17.45 4.27 17.45
CA ILE A 238 -18.85 4.51 17.84
C ILE A 238 -19.25 5.87 17.30
N TYR A 239 -20.37 5.93 16.59
CA TYR A 239 -20.94 7.20 16.20
C TYR A 239 -21.55 7.90 17.42
N THR A 240 -21.04 9.09 17.72
CA THR A 240 -21.61 9.97 18.75
C THR A 240 -22.20 11.18 18.05
N ASP A 241 -23.53 11.33 18.10
CA ASP A 241 -24.24 12.54 17.67
C ASP A 241 -23.73 13.72 18.52
N TYR A 242 -22.87 14.57 17.97
CA TYR A 242 -22.47 15.85 18.57
C TYR A 242 -22.99 17.01 17.74
#